data_AF-A0A3D0XNE0-F1
#
_entry.id   AF-A0A3D0XNE0-F1
#
_cell.length_a   1.000
_cell.length_b   1.000
_cell.length_c   1.000
_cell.angle_alpha   90.00
_cell.angle_beta   90.00
_cell.angle_gamma   90.00
#
_symmetry.space_group_name_H-M   'P 1'
#
loop_
_entity.id
_entity.type
_entity.pdbx_description
1 polymer ?
#
loop_
_entity_poly.entity_id
_entity_poly.type
_entity_poly.pdbx_seq_one_letter_code
_entity_poly.pdbx_strand_id
1 'polypeptide(L)'
;SGNAAAIYLFSAALYCNGYEVTVTSVWNASLSNYVKSFQDNMQLTDNGEGDPNTWMALLISCGNTDRSSNGCDTRFEMTDERLATLKANGYEVVGRYLTGGDFKQLRPDEPARIINAGMKFFPIFQESGTDISYFTADQGKADATSAASAAWGFDIPADNIIYFAVDMDPTDTQITNSILPYFEAVSGNMGSAYKVGVYGTRNVCTQVCGKNYATTSFVSDMSYGFSGNMGFKMPTDWNFDQFHEISSADSGWDFDLDKTTYSGKFPVVTVVNAAQAATYTRPAITPLAAGTPTIQSFIQDFATLEDLYVAYYNAFIAVVGAPITASVLASAIANFLRSQAYTGTEWKLMTDKDADLNFVSYVQAQNVDLYNRIYPYIQGTAERPLLSDGANGQIDLGHLAATMEGYFNIGEPPQFWGGWGGDLATGMRDVTRNYADGKSTEPDYAGKTLQEVANATIGAEDSSCNYSDLCSDFDAYALVQRIKTNTDQGHPFSEAVSWYYGSQVSTRFQQIFTELNCAKNLPDLHLSIFSNMSLGMLENVPKYGLLASKAGNPTMAVQYASCYSLAEYIMSMQ
;
A
#
# COMPACT_ATOMS: atom_id res chain seq x y z
N SER A 1 28.67 -34.75 -38.44
CA SER A 1 29.62 -35.60 -37.68
C SER A 1 30.67 -34.71 -37.04
N GLY A 2 30.60 -34.49 -35.73
CA GLY A 2 31.50 -33.60 -35.00
C GLY A 2 32.82 -34.27 -34.59
N ASN A 3 33.81 -33.46 -34.26
CA ASN A 3 35.07 -33.90 -33.66
C ASN A 3 34.80 -34.60 -32.31
N ALA A 4 35.34 -35.80 -32.10
CA ALA A 4 35.11 -36.62 -30.89
C ALA A 4 35.48 -35.89 -29.58
N ALA A 5 36.53 -35.07 -29.59
CA ALA A 5 36.93 -34.27 -28.43
C ALA A 5 35.94 -33.12 -28.15
N ALA A 6 35.38 -32.51 -29.20
CA ALA A 6 34.34 -31.50 -29.05
C ALA A 6 33.06 -32.11 -28.48
N ILE A 7 32.66 -33.31 -28.93
CA ILE A 7 31.49 -34.02 -28.39
C ILE A 7 31.69 -34.38 -26.91
N TYR A 8 32.90 -34.81 -26.54
CA TYR A 8 33.26 -35.06 -25.14
C TYR A 8 33.10 -33.81 -24.29
N LEU A 9 33.70 -32.69 -24.70
CA LEU A 9 33.58 -31.42 -23.99
C LEU A 9 32.13 -30.95 -23.88
N PHE A 10 31.37 -31.08 -24.97
CA PHE A 10 29.97 -30.66 -25.02
C PHE A 10 29.09 -31.46 -24.04
N SER A 11 29.23 -32.79 -24.04
CA SER A 11 28.48 -33.65 -23.10
C SER A 11 28.91 -33.42 -21.65
N ALA A 12 30.19 -33.13 -21.40
CA ALA A 12 30.67 -32.72 -20.08
C ALA A 12 30.08 -31.37 -19.66
N ALA A 13 29.99 -30.39 -20.56
CA ALA A 13 29.40 -29.08 -20.28
C ALA A 13 27.89 -29.20 -19.96
N LEU A 14 27.14 -30.03 -20.69
CA LEU A 14 25.75 -30.37 -20.34
C LEU A 14 25.64 -30.97 -18.94
N TYR A 15 26.53 -31.90 -18.59
CA TYR A 15 26.57 -32.48 -17.25
C TYR A 15 26.83 -31.42 -16.17
N CYS A 16 27.80 -30.53 -16.39
CA CYS A 16 28.09 -29.40 -15.49
C CYS A 16 26.88 -28.47 -15.34
N ASN A 17 26.07 -28.30 -16.38
CA ASN A 17 24.83 -27.52 -16.36
C ASN A 17 23.63 -28.27 -15.73
N GLY A 18 23.85 -29.48 -15.20
CA GLY A 18 22.85 -30.21 -14.41
C GLY A 18 22.03 -31.24 -15.17
N TYR A 19 22.38 -31.55 -16.41
CA TYR A 19 21.72 -32.61 -17.18
C TYR A 19 22.38 -33.96 -16.86
N GLU A 20 21.60 -34.99 -16.59
CA GLU A 20 22.09 -36.34 -16.25
C GLU A 20 22.59 -37.13 -17.48
N VAL A 21 23.36 -36.47 -18.34
CA VAL A 21 23.95 -37.07 -19.53
C VAL A 21 25.17 -37.91 -19.15
N THR A 22 25.31 -39.09 -19.75
CA THR A 22 26.59 -39.83 -19.70
C THR A 22 27.60 -39.14 -20.61
N VAL A 23 28.71 -38.66 -20.04
CA VAL A 23 29.78 -38.01 -20.80
C VAL A 23 30.30 -38.97 -21.88
N THR A 24 30.31 -38.51 -23.13
CA THR A 24 30.54 -39.35 -24.31
C THR A 24 31.26 -38.57 -25.41
N SER A 25 32.03 -39.26 -26.25
CA SER A 25 32.64 -38.69 -27.46
C SER A 25 31.84 -39.00 -28.73
N VAL A 26 30.64 -39.58 -28.60
CA VAL A 26 29.76 -39.99 -29.71
C VAL A 26 28.45 -39.21 -29.65
N TRP A 27 28.12 -38.52 -30.76
CA TRP A 27 26.83 -37.86 -30.92
C TRP A 27 25.76 -38.90 -31.26
N ASN A 28 24.86 -39.17 -30.31
CA ASN A 28 23.79 -40.14 -30.46
C ASN A 28 22.43 -39.49 -30.16
N ALA A 29 21.35 -40.23 -30.37
CA ALA A 29 19.99 -39.72 -30.14
C ALA A 29 19.73 -39.31 -28.68
N SER A 30 20.36 -40.00 -27.72
CA SER A 30 20.24 -39.66 -26.29
C SER A 30 20.85 -38.28 -25.99
N LEU A 31 22.09 -38.04 -26.44
CA LEU A 31 22.74 -36.73 -26.30
C LEU A 31 21.93 -35.63 -26.98
N SER A 32 21.44 -35.88 -28.21
CA SER A 32 20.60 -34.91 -28.92
C SER A 32 19.32 -34.58 -28.13
N ASN A 33 18.66 -35.55 -27.48
CA ASN A 33 17.49 -35.27 -26.65
C ASN A 33 17.80 -34.41 -25.41
N TYR A 34 18.97 -34.62 -24.77
CA TYR A 34 19.43 -33.72 -23.69
C TYR A 34 19.72 -32.31 -24.22
N VAL A 35 20.27 -32.18 -25.42
CA VAL A 35 20.47 -30.87 -26.08
C VAL A 35 19.14 -30.16 -26.29
N LYS A 36 18.14 -30.86 -26.81
CA LYS A 36 16.79 -30.30 -26.99
C LYS A 36 16.20 -29.81 -25.67
N SER A 37 16.36 -30.60 -24.61
CA SER A 37 15.90 -30.23 -23.27
C SER A 37 16.61 -28.98 -22.74
N PHE A 38 17.92 -28.85 -23.00
CA PHE A 38 18.68 -27.65 -22.66
C PHE A 38 18.27 -26.43 -23.49
N GLN A 39 18.09 -26.60 -24.80
CA GLN A 39 17.67 -25.54 -25.71
C GLN A 39 16.29 -25.01 -25.31
N ASP A 40 15.32 -25.89 -25.06
CA ASP A 40 13.99 -25.52 -24.56
C ASP A 40 14.06 -24.76 -23.23
N ASN A 41 14.83 -25.28 -22.26
CA ASN A 41 15.00 -24.63 -20.96
C ASN A 41 15.70 -23.27 -21.05
N MET A 42 16.57 -23.03 -22.04
CA MET A 42 17.26 -21.75 -22.24
C MET A 42 16.57 -20.84 -23.29
N GLN A 43 15.37 -21.22 -23.77
CA GLN A 43 14.65 -20.51 -24.83
C GLN A 43 15.48 -20.30 -26.12
N LEU A 44 16.26 -21.31 -26.48
CA LEU A 44 17.02 -21.38 -27.72
C LEU A 44 16.24 -22.17 -28.78
N THR A 45 16.69 -22.12 -30.03
CA THR A 45 16.13 -22.94 -31.11
C THR A 45 16.28 -24.43 -30.79
N ASP A 46 15.17 -25.14 -30.63
CA ASP A 46 15.13 -26.59 -30.39
C ASP A 46 15.43 -27.38 -31.68
N ASN A 47 16.70 -27.48 -32.04
CA ASN A 47 17.19 -28.25 -33.19
C ASN A 47 17.91 -29.55 -32.76
N GLY A 48 18.26 -29.69 -31.48
CA GLY A 48 19.00 -30.84 -30.95
C GLY A 48 20.45 -30.91 -31.44
N GLU A 49 21.02 -29.78 -31.87
CA GLU A 49 22.38 -29.62 -32.39
C GLU A 49 23.24 -28.74 -31.48
N GLY A 50 24.55 -28.98 -31.46
CA GLY A 50 25.51 -28.10 -30.77
C GLY A 50 25.86 -26.88 -31.61
N ASP A 51 24.89 -26.01 -31.86
CA ASP A 51 25.07 -24.75 -32.60
C ASP A 51 25.79 -23.67 -31.74
N PRO A 52 26.23 -22.53 -32.32
CA PRO A 52 26.94 -21.49 -31.57
C PRO A 52 26.18 -20.97 -30.35
N ASN A 53 24.85 -20.80 -30.45
CA ASN A 53 24.03 -20.33 -29.33
C ASN A 53 24.04 -21.34 -28.17
N THR A 54 23.91 -22.62 -28.50
CA THR A 54 23.91 -23.73 -27.54
C THR A 54 25.27 -23.87 -26.88
N TRP A 55 26.36 -23.82 -27.66
CA TRP A 55 27.73 -23.84 -27.12
C TRP A 55 28.00 -22.67 -26.18
N MET A 56 27.64 -21.45 -26.57
CA MET A 56 27.91 -20.27 -25.77
C MET A 56 27.08 -20.30 -24.49
N ALA A 57 25.79 -20.64 -24.54
CA ALA A 57 24.95 -20.75 -23.35
C ALA A 57 25.41 -21.82 -22.35
N LEU A 58 26.09 -22.88 -22.83
CA LEU A 58 26.67 -23.91 -21.96
C LEU A 58 27.93 -23.43 -21.21
N LEU A 59 28.66 -22.46 -21.77
CA LEU A 59 30.02 -22.11 -21.35
C LEU A 59 30.16 -20.72 -20.74
N ILE A 60 29.29 -19.77 -21.09
CA ILE A 60 29.32 -18.38 -20.65
C ILE A 60 27.89 -17.99 -20.26
N SER A 61 27.72 -17.32 -19.12
CA SER A 61 26.39 -17.00 -18.59
C SER A 61 25.52 -16.22 -19.58
N CYS A 62 26.05 -15.17 -20.20
CA CYS A 62 25.32 -14.36 -21.19
C CYS A 62 25.04 -15.08 -22.52
N GLY A 63 25.65 -16.25 -22.74
CA GLY A 63 25.55 -16.98 -23.99
C GLY A 63 25.99 -16.14 -25.19
N ASN A 64 25.28 -16.28 -26.32
CA ASN A 64 25.48 -15.43 -27.49
C ASN A 64 24.69 -14.12 -27.36
N THR A 65 25.37 -12.98 -27.22
CA THR A 65 24.75 -11.65 -27.10
C THR A 65 24.01 -11.20 -28.37
N ASP A 66 24.34 -11.78 -29.53
CA ASP A 66 23.70 -11.47 -30.81
C ASP A 66 22.31 -12.11 -30.96
N ARG A 67 21.94 -13.07 -30.09
CA ARG A 67 20.62 -13.72 -30.16
C ARG A 67 19.49 -12.71 -29.94
N SER A 68 18.34 -12.97 -30.57
CA SER A 68 17.11 -12.21 -30.34
C SER A 68 16.54 -12.49 -28.95
N SER A 69 15.73 -11.57 -28.43
CA SER A 69 14.99 -11.73 -27.18
C SER A 69 13.52 -11.41 -27.40
N ASN A 70 12.62 -12.09 -26.68
CA ASN A 70 11.19 -11.76 -26.61
C ASN A 70 10.87 -10.78 -25.47
N GLY A 71 11.84 -10.47 -24.61
CA GLY A 71 11.67 -9.55 -23.50
C GLY A 71 12.85 -8.60 -23.35
N CYS A 72 12.64 -7.56 -22.56
CA CYS A 72 13.62 -6.53 -22.27
C CYS A 72 13.36 -5.87 -20.92
N ASP A 73 14.28 -5.05 -20.46
CA ASP A 73 14.04 -4.07 -19.39
C ASP A 73 14.82 -2.78 -19.65
N THR A 74 14.31 -1.68 -19.09
CA THR A 74 14.90 -0.36 -19.32
C THR A 74 14.48 0.64 -18.25
N ARG A 75 15.35 1.62 -17.98
CA ARG A 75 15.03 2.78 -17.15
C ARG A 75 14.10 3.78 -17.84
N PHE A 76 14.05 3.80 -19.17
CA PHE A 76 13.32 4.81 -19.91
C PHE A 76 11.81 4.56 -19.89
N GLU A 77 11.01 5.63 -19.90
CA GLU A 77 9.54 5.55 -20.03
C GLU A 77 9.15 4.91 -21.37
N MET A 78 8.16 4.04 -21.35
CA MET A 78 7.55 3.44 -22.53
C MET A 78 6.48 4.35 -23.12
N THR A 79 6.89 5.20 -24.07
CA THR A 79 5.97 5.97 -24.93
C THR A 79 5.36 5.08 -26.02
N ASP A 80 4.32 5.57 -26.70
CA ASP A 80 3.70 4.84 -27.82
C ASP A 80 4.71 4.52 -28.94
N GLU A 81 5.63 5.45 -29.24
CA GLU A 81 6.67 5.25 -30.25
C GLU A 81 7.69 4.17 -29.83
N ARG A 82 8.08 4.15 -28.56
CA ARG A 82 9.00 3.13 -28.02
C ARG A 82 8.33 1.76 -27.99
N LEU A 83 7.07 1.69 -27.58
CA LEU A 83 6.28 0.45 -27.61
C LEU A 83 6.12 -0.08 -29.04
N ALA A 84 5.83 0.79 -30.01
CA ALA A 84 5.77 0.41 -31.43
C ALA A 84 7.12 -0.13 -31.93
N THR A 85 8.23 0.51 -31.52
CA THR A 85 9.59 0.07 -31.85
C THR A 85 9.90 -1.31 -31.26
N LEU A 86 9.60 -1.53 -29.97
CA LEU A 86 9.80 -2.81 -29.30
C LEU A 86 9.00 -3.92 -29.98
N LYS A 87 7.71 -3.71 -30.26
CA LYS A 87 6.87 -4.70 -30.95
C LYS A 87 7.37 -5.04 -32.35
N ALA A 88 7.81 -4.04 -33.12
CA ALA A 88 8.34 -4.26 -34.45
C ALA A 88 9.63 -5.12 -34.45
N ASN A 89 10.34 -5.15 -33.31
CA ASN A 89 11.57 -5.93 -33.12
C ASN A 89 11.35 -7.24 -32.34
N GLY A 90 10.09 -7.67 -32.13
CA GLY A 90 9.76 -8.97 -31.56
C GLY A 90 9.73 -9.03 -30.03
N TYR A 91 9.78 -7.88 -29.35
CA TYR A 91 9.59 -7.82 -27.90
C TYR A 91 8.11 -7.88 -27.52
N GLU A 92 7.79 -8.68 -26.51
CA GLU A 92 6.44 -8.91 -25.99
C GLU A 92 6.26 -8.43 -24.55
N VAL A 93 7.37 -8.33 -23.80
CA VAL A 93 7.38 -7.95 -22.39
C VAL A 93 8.52 -6.99 -22.07
N VAL A 94 8.24 -5.98 -21.24
CA VAL A 94 9.23 -4.99 -20.80
C VAL A 94 9.29 -4.89 -19.27
N GLY A 95 10.48 -4.87 -18.70
CA GLY A 95 10.73 -4.62 -17.27
C GLY A 95 10.77 -3.13 -16.98
N ARG A 96 10.03 -2.69 -15.96
CA ARG A 96 9.94 -1.28 -15.57
C ARG A 96 10.04 -1.09 -14.07
N TYR A 97 10.68 0.01 -13.64
CA TYR A 97 10.98 0.26 -12.24
C TYR A 97 9.81 0.92 -11.52
N LEU A 98 9.41 0.37 -10.38
CA LEU A 98 8.34 0.92 -9.54
C LEU A 98 8.72 2.25 -8.87
N THR A 99 10.02 2.49 -8.66
CA THR A 99 10.54 3.67 -7.96
C THR A 99 11.79 4.21 -8.65
N GLY A 100 12.37 5.28 -8.11
CA GLY A 100 13.57 5.94 -8.67
C GLY A 100 13.31 7.27 -9.37
N GLY A 101 12.18 7.92 -9.08
CA GLY A 101 11.86 9.30 -9.48
C GLY A 101 11.87 9.54 -10.99
N ASP A 102 12.25 10.75 -11.40
CA ASP A 102 12.27 11.15 -12.81
C ASP A 102 13.25 10.34 -13.66
N PHE A 103 14.21 9.65 -13.04
CA PHE A 103 15.26 8.93 -13.77
C PHE A 103 14.81 7.59 -14.35
N LYS A 104 14.08 6.77 -13.58
CA LYS A 104 13.73 5.40 -14.00
C LYS A 104 12.32 4.93 -13.69
N GLN A 105 11.61 5.64 -12.81
CA GLN A 105 10.30 5.22 -12.30
C GLN A 105 9.27 5.16 -13.42
N LEU A 106 8.36 4.19 -13.28
CA LEU A 106 7.15 4.05 -14.07
C LEU A 106 6.31 5.35 -14.01
N ARG A 107 5.63 5.73 -15.10
CA ARG A 107 4.73 6.91 -15.14
C ARG A 107 3.27 6.55 -14.89
N PRO A 108 2.43 7.47 -14.37
CA PRO A 108 1.06 7.14 -13.95
C PRO A 108 0.18 6.42 -14.99
N ASP A 109 0.31 6.73 -16.28
CA ASP A 109 -0.46 6.11 -17.38
C ASP A 109 0.32 5.06 -18.17
N GLU A 110 1.62 4.90 -17.89
CA GLU A 110 2.50 3.98 -18.60
C GLU A 110 2.09 2.49 -18.46
N PRO A 111 1.62 1.96 -17.30
CA PRO A 111 1.15 0.58 -17.21
C PRO A 111 0.02 0.30 -18.20
N ALA A 112 -1.00 1.17 -18.19
CA ALA A 112 -2.14 1.06 -19.08
C ALA A 112 -1.73 1.21 -20.54
N ARG A 113 -0.79 2.11 -20.85
CA ARG A 113 -0.23 2.30 -22.19
C ARG A 113 0.46 1.04 -22.70
N ILE A 114 1.30 0.40 -21.88
CA ILE A 114 1.98 -0.87 -22.21
C ILE A 114 0.94 -1.96 -22.54
N ILE A 115 -0.06 -2.14 -21.68
CA ILE A 115 -1.11 -3.16 -21.87
C ILE A 115 -1.96 -2.87 -23.11
N ASN A 116 -2.37 -1.61 -23.32
CA ASN A 116 -3.17 -1.19 -24.47
C ASN A 116 -2.42 -1.31 -25.80
N ALA A 117 -1.09 -1.15 -25.78
CA ALA A 117 -0.23 -1.44 -26.92
C ALA A 117 -0.14 -2.95 -27.22
N GLY A 118 -0.72 -3.82 -26.39
CA GLY A 118 -0.68 -5.28 -26.53
C GLY A 118 0.63 -5.90 -26.05
N MET A 119 1.41 -5.18 -25.23
CA MET A 119 2.58 -5.68 -24.55
C MET A 119 2.25 -6.05 -23.10
N LYS A 120 3.19 -6.71 -22.43
CA LYS A 120 3.13 -7.04 -21.00
C LYS A 120 4.26 -6.33 -20.28
N PHE A 121 4.22 -6.30 -18.95
CA PHE A 121 5.37 -5.82 -18.18
C PHE A 121 5.61 -6.59 -16.89
N PHE A 122 6.82 -6.48 -16.35
CA PHE A 122 7.16 -6.96 -15.02
C PHE A 122 7.75 -5.82 -14.16
N PRO A 123 7.27 -5.66 -12.92
CA PRO A 123 7.76 -4.62 -12.01
C PRO A 123 9.13 -4.96 -11.42
N ILE A 124 10.02 -3.96 -11.39
CA ILE A 124 11.35 -4.02 -10.77
C ILE A 124 11.40 -3.04 -9.60
N PHE A 125 11.92 -3.47 -8.46
CA PHE A 125 12.16 -2.62 -7.29
C PHE A 125 13.66 -2.54 -6.99
N GLN A 126 14.21 -1.31 -6.98
CA GLN A 126 15.64 -1.07 -6.75
C GLN A 126 15.86 0.38 -6.28
N GLU A 127 15.99 0.60 -4.97
CA GLU A 127 16.45 1.88 -4.40
C GLU A 127 17.98 1.93 -4.28
N SER A 128 18.59 0.81 -3.89
CA SER A 128 20.02 0.56 -3.95
C SER A 128 20.24 -0.93 -4.25
N GLY A 129 21.08 -1.24 -5.23
CA GLY A 129 21.39 -2.64 -5.60
C GLY A 129 22.86 -3.00 -5.44
N THR A 130 23.74 -2.01 -5.29
CA THR A 130 25.19 -2.17 -5.47
C THR A 130 26.00 -2.10 -4.16
N ASP A 131 25.33 -1.91 -3.01
CA ASP A 131 25.96 -1.76 -1.70
C ASP A 131 25.44 -2.83 -0.74
N ILE A 132 26.34 -3.69 -0.23
CA ILE A 132 25.96 -4.78 0.67
C ILE A 132 25.33 -4.29 1.98
N SER A 133 25.71 -3.08 2.44
CA SER A 133 25.22 -2.53 3.72
C SER A 133 23.74 -2.12 3.66
N TYR A 134 23.20 -1.96 2.45
CA TYR A 134 21.78 -1.72 2.23
C TYR A 134 20.92 -2.94 2.61
N PHE A 135 21.42 -4.15 2.36
CA PHE A 135 20.68 -5.40 2.55
C PHE A 135 20.63 -5.81 4.02
N THR A 136 19.73 -5.19 4.77
CA THR A 136 19.41 -5.50 6.17
C THR A 136 17.96 -5.95 6.32
N ALA A 137 17.60 -6.62 7.42
CA ALA A 137 16.22 -7.04 7.66
C ALA A 137 15.26 -5.83 7.78
N ASP A 138 15.68 -4.76 8.46
CA ASP A 138 14.87 -3.53 8.58
C ASP A 138 14.64 -2.88 7.22
N GLN A 139 15.67 -2.83 6.37
CA GLN A 139 15.52 -2.34 4.99
C GLN A 139 14.60 -3.25 4.17
N GLY A 140 14.72 -4.58 4.30
CA GLY A 140 13.84 -5.52 3.59
C GLY A 140 12.36 -5.33 3.93
N LYS A 141 12.06 -5.01 5.19
CA LYS A 141 10.70 -4.62 5.60
C LYS A 141 10.25 -3.31 4.96
N ALA A 142 11.09 -2.27 5.01
CA ALA A 142 10.77 -0.98 4.40
C ALA A 142 10.57 -1.09 2.88
N ASP A 143 11.39 -1.89 2.22
CA ASP A 143 11.35 -2.13 0.78
C ASP A 143 10.12 -2.93 0.37
N ALA A 144 9.70 -3.93 1.16
CA ALA A 144 8.45 -4.63 0.91
C ALA A 144 7.26 -3.67 0.94
N THR A 145 7.19 -2.82 1.96
CA THR A 145 6.16 -1.79 2.09
C THR A 145 6.19 -0.83 0.90
N SER A 146 7.37 -0.30 0.56
CA SER A 146 7.55 0.66 -0.54
C SER A 146 7.22 0.06 -1.91
N ALA A 147 7.67 -1.17 -2.17
CA ALA A 147 7.40 -1.87 -3.42
C ALA A 147 5.91 -2.18 -3.59
N ALA A 148 5.25 -2.70 -2.55
CA ALA A 148 3.82 -2.97 -2.59
C ALA A 148 3.03 -1.67 -2.82
N SER A 149 3.38 -0.62 -2.07
CA SER A 149 2.85 0.73 -2.21
C SER A 149 2.96 1.25 -3.64
N ALA A 150 4.17 1.26 -4.20
CA ALA A 150 4.40 1.72 -5.55
C ALA A 150 3.66 0.87 -6.59
N ALA A 151 3.65 -0.46 -6.45
CA ALA A 151 2.94 -1.33 -7.38
C ALA A 151 1.44 -1.06 -7.37
N TRP A 152 0.85 -0.85 -6.19
CA TRP A 152 -0.56 -0.44 -6.08
C TRP A 152 -0.82 0.94 -6.68
N GLY A 153 0.10 1.90 -6.50
CA GLY A 153 -0.01 3.24 -7.10
C GLY A 153 0.01 3.23 -8.63
N PHE A 154 0.53 2.17 -9.26
CA PHE A 154 0.49 1.93 -10.70
C PHE A 154 -0.61 0.96 -11.13
N ASP A 155 -1.61 0.73 -10.26
CA ASP A 155 -2.75 -0.14 -10.51
C ASP A 155 -2.36 -1.57 -10.87
N ILE A 156 -1.21 -2.06 -10.39
CA ILE A 156 -0.81 -3.44 -10.61
C ILE A 156 -1.69 -4.32 -9.70
N PRO A 157 -2.38 -5.34 -10.24
CA PRO A 157 -3.20 -6.22 -9.42
C PRO A 157 -2.36 -6.99 -8.41
N ALA A 158 -2.95 -7.32 -7.26
CA ALA A 158 -2.36 -8.24 -6.30
C ALA A 158 -1.98 -9.58 -6.94
N ASP A 159 -1.15 -10.37 -6.24
CA ASP A 159 -0.61 -11.66 -6.70
C ASP A 159 0.35 -11.63 -7.91
N ASN A 160 0.60 -10.45 -8.49
CA ASN A 160 1.69 -10.24 -9.44
C ASN A 160 3.07 -10.30 -8.75
N ILE A 161 4.12 -10.49 -9.54
CA ILE A 161 5.49 -10.68 -9.04
C ILE A 161 6.25 -9.36 -9.15
N ILE A 162 6.89 -8.92 -8.06
CA ILE A 162 7.80 -7.76 -8.04
C ILE A 162 9.24 -8.28 -7.87
N TYR A 163 10.15 -7.89 -8.76
CA TYR A 163 11.55 -8.33 -8.73
C TYR A 163 12.43 -7.35 -7.95
N PHE A 164 12.96 -7.81 -6.81
CA PHE A 164 13.87 -7.04 -5.96
C PHE A 164 15.32 -7.23 -6.40
N ALA A 165 16.03 -6.14 -6.65
CA ALA A 165 17.35 -6.19 -7.27
C ALA A 165 18.51 -6.32 -6.26
N VAL A 166 19.31 -7.37 -6.45
CA VAL A 166 20.68 -7.52 -5.91
C VAL A 166 21.65 -7.30 -7.08
N ASP A 167 21.93 -6.04 -7.36
CA ASP A 167 22.74 -5.61 -8.51
C ASP A 167 24.23 -5.55 -8.18
N MET A 168 24.77 -6.65 -7.65
CA MET A 168 26.17 -6.78 -7.27
C MET A 168 26.61 -8.25 -7.29
N ASP A 169 27.90 -8.48 -7.01
CA ASP A 169 28.50 -9.83 -6.91
C ASP A 169 28.82 -10.20 -5.45
N PRO A 170 27.81 -10.55 -4.63
CA PRO A 170 28.04 -10.90 -3.23
C PRO A 170 28.68 -12.29 -3.12
N THR A 171 29.66 -12.41 -2.22
CA THR A 171 30.21 -13.71 -1.81
C THR A 171 29.16 -14.56 -1.08
N ASP A 172 29.36 -15.88 -0.97
CA ASP A 172 28.46 -16.76 -0.20
C ASP A 172 28.25 -16.30 1.26
N THR A 173 29.28 -15.71 1.88
CA THR A 173 29.16 -15.14 3.23
C THR A 173 28.26 -13.90 3.25
N GLN A 174 28.35 -13.03 2.25
CA GLN A 174 27.47 -11.86 2.12
C GLN A 174 26.04 -12.27 1.78
N ILE A 175 25.85 -13.30 0.94
CA ILE A 175 24.54 -13.87 0.66
C ILE A 175 23.92 -14.38 1.96
N THR A 176 24.66 -15.20 2.71
CA THR A 176 24.18 -15.81 3.96
C THR A 176 23.85 -14.78 5.03
N ASN A 177 24.70 -13.76 5.20
CA ASN A 177 24.62 -12.84 6.34
C ASN A 177 23.80 -11.57 6.06
N SER A 178 23.57 -11.20 4.80
CA SER A 178 22.90 -9.95 4.42
C SER A 178 21.73 -10.18 3.47
N ILE A 179 21.97 -10.84 2.33
CA ILE A 179 20.94 -11.03 1.30
C ILE A 179 19.80 -11.93 1.79
N LEU A 180 20.10 -13.09 2.39
CA LEU A 180 19.06 -13.99 2.88
C LEU A 180 18.20 -13.36 4.00
N PRO A 181 18.77 -12.71 5.05
CA PRO A 181 17.97 -12.00 6.04
C PRO A 181 17.13 -10.85 5.45
N TYR A 182 17.65 -10.11 4.47
CA TYR A 182 16.89 -9.08 3.76
C TYR A 182 15.68 -9.69 3.05
N PHE A 183 15.87 -10.75 2.25
CA PHE A 183 14.78 -11.40 1.51
C PHE A 183 13.78 -12.13 2.42
N GLU A 184 14.22 -12.68 3.56
CA GLU A 184 13.31 -13.20 4.58
C GLU A 184 12.38 -12.10 5.09
N ALA A 185 12.92 -10.92 5.39
CA ALA A 185 12.14 -9.76 5.81
C ALA A 185 11.23 -9.24 4.69
N VAL A 186 11.70 -9.17 3.43
CA VAL A 186 10.87 -8.80 2.28
C VAL A 186 9.69 -9.76 2.16
N SER A 187 9.96 -11.06 2.11
CA SER A 187 8.92 -12.09 1.98
C SER A 187 7.93 -12.08 3.14
N GLY A 188 8.39 -11.87 4.38
CA GLY A 188 7.54 -11.84 5.56
C GLY A 188 6.64 -10.59 5.64
N ASN A 189 7.07 -9.47 5.06
CA ASN A 189 6.32 -8.20 5.10
C ASN A 189 5.57 -7.89 3.79
N MET A 190 5.81 -8.64 2.71
CA MET A 190 5.02 -8.55 1.48
C MET A 190 3.60 -9.12 1.67
N GLY A 191 3.42 -10.03 2.63
CA GLY A 191 2.12 -10.65 2.94
C GLY A 191 1.52 -11.36 1.72
N SER A 192 0.20 -11.23 1.54
CA SER A 192 -0.53 -11.72 0.37
C SER A 192 -0.74 -10.63 -0.69
N ALA A 193 0.01 -9.53 -0.65
CA ALA A 193 -0.16 -8.42 -1.58
C ALA A 193 0.42 -8.76 -2.96
N TYR A 194 1.70 -9.15 -2.99
CA TYR A 194 2.45 -9.49 -4.19
C TYR A 194 3.35 -10.68 -3.92
N LYS A 195 3.80 -11.32 -5.00
CA LYS A 195 4.83 -12.36 -4.93
C LYS A 195 6.21 -11.71 -5.07
N VAL A 196 7.17 -12.23 -4.34
CA VAL A 196 8.55 -11.75 -4.39
C VAL A 196 9.28 -12.48 -5.52
N GLY A 197 9.89 -11.73 -6.43
CA GLY A 197 10.92 -12.20 -7.35
C GLY A 197 12.29 -11.64 -6.94
N VAL A 198 13.38 -12.30 -7.33
CA VAL A 198 14.74 -11.82 -7.08
C VAL A 198 15.43 -11.55 -8.41
N TYR A 199 16.03 -10.36 -8.54
CA TYR A 199 17.02 -10.09 -9.57
C TYR A 199 18.43 -10.22 -8.99
N GLY A 200 19.31 -10.94 -9.68
CA GLY A 200 20.72 -11.06 -9.29
C GLY A 200 21.43 -12.21 -9.99
N THR A 201 22.65 -12.51 -9.53
CA THR A 201 23.45 -13.61 -10.09
C THR A 201 22.76 -14.96 -9.92
N ARG A 202 23.15 -15.96 -10.72
CA ARG A 202 22.65 -17.34 -10.61
C ARG A 202 22.75 -17.88 -9.17
N ASN A 203 23.85 -17.59 -8.47
CA ASN A 203 24.05 -17.99 -7.07
C ASN A 203 23.06 -17.31 -6.12
N VAL A 204 22.89 -15.98 -6.21
CA VAL A 204 21.91 -15.23 -5.41
C VAL A 204 20.51 -15.78 -5.61
N CYS A 205 20.09 -15.88 -6.88
CA CYS A 205 18.78 -16.40 -7.27
C CYS A 205 18.53 -17.81 -6.70
N THR A 206 19.49 -18.71 -6.90
CA THR A 206 19.40 -20.10 -6.40
C THR A 206 19.23 -20.16 -4.88
N GLN A 207 19.99 -19.36 -4.13
CA GLN A 207 19.94 -19.40 -2.67
C GLN A 207 18.67 -18.76 -2.10
N VAL A 208 18.23 -17.61 -2.65
CA VAL A 208 17.02 -16.91 -2.20
C VAL A 208 15.77 -17.75 -2.49
N CYS A 209 15.63 -18.24 -3.72
CA CYS A 209 14.50 -19.10 -4.08
C CYS A 209 14.56 -20.46 -3.39
N GLY A 210 15.76 -21.03 -3.17
CA GLY A 210 15.94 -22.28 -2.41
C GLY A 210 15.50 -22.19 -0.94
N LYS A 211 15.40 -20.97 -0.38
CA LYS A 211 14.81 -20.69 0.94
C LYS A 211 13.31 -20.41 0.89
N ASN A 212 12.71 -20.36 -0.30
CA ASN A 212 11.34 -19.91 -0.56
C ASN A 212 11.09 -18.44 -0.18
N TYR A 213 12.14 -17.61 -0.14
CA TYR A 213 11.99 -16.16 0.10
C TYR A 213 11.63 -15.39 -1.19
N ALA A 214 11.85 -16.01 -2.35
CA ALA A 214 11.33 -15.54 -3.63
C ALA A 214 10.69 -16.73 -4.38
N THR A 215 9.73 -16.41 -5.24
CA THR A 215 8.97 -17.36 -6.06
C THR A 215 9.70 -17.70 -7.36
N THR A 216 10.50 -16.76 -7.89
CA THR A 216 11.13 -16.91 -9.19
C THR A 216 12.34 -15.98 -9.37
N SER A 217 13.19 -16.34 -10.32
CA SER A 217 14.48 -15.71 -10.60
C SER A 217 14.44 -14.83 -11.86
N PHE A 218 14.99 -13.62 -11.75
CA PHE A 218 15.41 -12.75 -12.84
C PHE A 218 16.94 -12.70 -12.84
N VAL A 219 17.57 -13.41 -13.77
CA VAL A 219 19.01 -13.70 -13.71
C VAL A 219 19.82 -12.63 -14.44
N SER A 220 20.86 -12.10 -13.78
CA SER A 220 21.79 -11.10 -14.32
C SER A 220 22.96 -11.73 -15.09
N ASP A 221 22.66 -12.55 -16.10
CA ASP A 221 23.66 -13.32 -16.85
C ASP A 221 24.58 -12.45 -17.72
N MET A 222 24.19 -11.20 -18.03
CA MET A 222 25.03 -10.21 -18.71
C MET A 222 26.28 -9.86 -17.91
N SER A 223 26.23 -9.99 -16.59
CA SER A 223 27.37 -9.81 -15.69
C SER A 223 28.23 -11.06 -15.64
N TYR A 224 28.76 -11.49 -16.78
CA TYR A 224 29.52 -12.74 -16.93
C TYR A 224 30.85 -12.76 -16.17
N GLY A 225 31.34 -11.59 -15.73
CA GLY A 225 32.50 -11.44 -14.85
C GLY A 225 32.20 -11.63 -13.36
N PHE A 226 30.92 -11.70 -12.97
CA PHE A 226 30.53 -11.91 -11.57
C PHE A 226 30.72 -13.36 -11.18
N SER A 227 31.39 -13.57 -10.05
CA SER A 227 31.68 -14.90 -9.50
C SER A 227 30.41 -15.72 -9.26
N GLY A 228 29.30 -15.07 -8.89
CA GLY A 228 27.99 -15.71 -8.72
C GLY A 228 27.36 -16.27 -10.01
N ASN A 229 27.91 -15.97 -11.19
CA ASN A 229 27.50 -16.53 -12.48
C ASN A 229 28.50 -17.58 -13.02
N MET A 230 29.69 -17.68 -12.43
CA MET A 230 30.76 -18.56 -12.90
C MET A 230 30.60 -19.97 -12.31
N GLY A 231 30.21 -20.93 -13.15
CA GLY A 231 30.05 -22.34 -12.75
C GLY A 231 28.75 -22.65 -12.00
N PHE A 232 27.89 -21.65 -11.82
CA PHE A 232 26.53 -21.83 -11.32
C PHE A 232 25.58 -22.17 -12.47
N LYS A 233 24.71 -23.14 -12.22
CA LYS A 233 23.67 -23.57 -13.17
C LYS A 233 22.57 -22.51 -13.25
N MET A 234 21.85 -22.46 -14.37
CA MET A 234 20.64 -21.66 -14.46
C MET A 234 19.63 -22.12 -13.39
N PRO A 235 19.09 -21.22 -12.55
CA PRO A 235 18.03 -21.57 -11.60
C PRO A 235 16.84 -22.20 -12.33
N THR A 236 16.29 -23.30 -11.82
CA THR A 236 15.19 -24.02 -12.50
C THR A 236 13.91 -23.18 -12.62
N ASP A 237 13.75 -22.21 -11.74
CA ASP A 237 12.64 -21.27 -11.61
C ASP A 237 12.90 -19.92 -12.30
N TRP A 238 13.91 -19.83 -13.17
CA TRP A 238 14.20 -18.62 -13.93
C TRP A 238 13.01 -18.22 -14.82
N ASN A 239 12.55 -16.98 -14.67
CA ASN A 239 11.51 -16.38 -15.51
C ASN A 239 12.10 -15.38 -16.50
N PHE A 240 13.18 -14.70 -16.09
CA PHE A 240 13.88 -13.73 -16.90
C PHE A 240 15.39 -13.98 -16.90
N ASP A 241 16.02 -13.72 -18.03
CA ASP A 241 17.45 -13.87 -18.27
C ASP A 241 17.97 -12.62 -19.01
N GLN A 242 18.57 -11.68 -18.28
CA GLN A 242 19.19 -10.49 -18.85
C GLN A 242 20.63 -10.79 -19.26
N PHE A 243 20.94 -10.64 -20.54
CA PHE A 243 22.20 -11.13 -21.09
C PHE A 243 22.99 -10.12 -21.94
N HIS A 244 22.42 -8.98 -22.31
CA HIS A 244 23.11 -7.98 -23.12
C HIS A 244 22.44 -6.60 -23.12
N GLU A 245 23.21 -5.54 -22.91
CA GLU A 245 22.76 -4.14 -23.11
C GLU A 245 22.91 -3.73 -24.58
N ILE A 246 21.87 -3.10 -25.12
CA ILE A 246 21.88 -2.42 -26.41
C ILE A 246 21.85 -0.91 -26.14
N SER A 247 22.91 -0.21 -26.51
CA SER A 247 22.94 1.25 -26.39
C SER A 247 22.08 1.91 -27.47
N SER A 248 21.62 3.12 -27.18
CA SER A 248 20.99 4.04 -28.13
C SER A 248 21.89 4.32 -29.34
N ALA A 249 23.22 4.33 -29.15
CA ALA A 249 24.18 4.50 -30.24
C ALA A 249 24.23 3.28 -31.19
N ASP A 250 24.10 2.06 -30.66
CA ASP A 250 24.14 0.83 -31.45
C ASP A 250 22.81 0.54 -32.15
N SER A 251 21.69 0.81 -31.48
CA SER A 251 20.34 0.60 -32.02
C SER A 251 19.86 1.72 -32.95
N GLY A 252 20.35 2.94 -32.74
CA GLY A 252 19.80 4.17 -33.32
C GLY A 252 18.47 4.61 -32.69
N TRP A 253 18.06 4.00 -31.56
CA TRP A 253 16.88 4.39 -30.80
C TRP A 253 17.20 5.55 -29.84
N ASP A 254 16.16 6.20 -29.32
CA ASP A 254 16.32 7.30 -28.36
C ASP A 254 16.49 6.83 -26.90
N PHE A 255 16.66 5.52 -26.69
CA PHE A 255 16.77 4.87 -25.38
C PHE A 255 17.70 3.66 -25.44
N ASP A 256 18.36 3.38 -24.31
CA ASP A 256 19.12 2.16 -24.08
C ASP A 256 18.18 1.05 -23.56
N LEU A 257 18.51 -0.22 -23.86
CA LEU A 257 17.67 -1.36 -23.55
C LEU A 257 18.50 -2.59 -23.21
N ASP A 258 18.14 -3.30 -22.14
CA ASP A 258 18.70 -4.62 -21.85
C ASP A 258 17.86 -5.73 -22.49
N LYS A 259 18.52 -6.64 -23.20
CA LYS A 259 17.91 -7.87 -23.72
C LYS A 259 17.69 -8.85 -22.56
N THR A 260 16.42 -9.13 -22.31
CA THR A 260 15.98 -9.92 -21.16
C THR A 260 14.98 -10.98 -21.59
N THR A 261 15.46 -12.20 -21.85
CA THR A 261 14.62 -13.29 -22.36
C THR A 261 13.58 -13.68 -21.31
N TYR A 262 12.31 -13.79 -21.70
CA TYR A 262 11.21 -14.22 -20.85
C TYR A 262 10.88 -15.69 -21.12
N SER A 263 11.00 -16.55 -20.10
CA SER A 263 10.76 -18.00 -20.22
C SER A 263 9.28 -18.41 -20.17
N GLY A 264 8.40 -17.51 -19.71
CA GLY A 264 6.97 -17.83 -19.59
C GLY A 264 6.60 -18.74 -18.42
N LYS A 265 7.55 -19.13 -17.56
CA LYS A 265 7.29 -20.05 -16.43
C LYS A 265 6.37 -19.44 -15.38
N PHE A 266 6.45 -18.13 -15.17
CA PHE A 266 5.62 -17.38 -14.24
C PHE A 266 4.91 -16.21 -14.94
N PRO A 267 3.64 -15.93 -14.58
CA PRO A 267 2.88 -14.85 -15.20
C PRO A 267 3.50 -13.49 -14.89
N VAL A 268 3.30 -12.58 -15.84
CA VAL A 268 3.69 -11.16 -15.75
C VAL A 268 2.42 -10.30 -15.75
N VAL A 269 2.56 -9.00 -15.53
CA VAL A 269 1.42 -8.08 -15.54
C VAL A 269 0.85 -8.02 -16.95
N THR A 270 -0.40 -8.45 -17.08
CA THR A 270 -1.17 -8.52 -18.33
C THR A 270 -2.42 -7.67 -18.31
N VAL A 271 -2.82 -7.25 -17.11
CA VAL A 271 -3.90 -6.31 -16.85
C VAL A 271 -3.45 -5.43 -15.71
N VAL A 272 -3.83 -4.16 -15.78
CA VAL A 272 -3.86 -3.30 -14.61
C VAL A 272 -5.27 -3.37 -14.05
N ASN A 273 -5.43 -3.20 -12.72
CA ASN A 273 -6.74 -2.86 -12.18
C ASN A 273 -7.22 -1.71 -13.05
N ALA A 274 -8.36 -1.90 -13.72
CA ALA A 274 -8.81 -0.92 -14.69
C ALA A 274 -8.65 0.44 -14.02
N ALA A 275 -7.88 1.33 -14.64
CA ALA A 275 -8.04 2.75 -14.42
C ALA A 275 -9.48 3.01 -14.85
N GLN A 276 -10.42 2.72 -13.96
CA GLN A 276 -11.78 3.12 -14.08
C GLN A 276 -11.68 4.62 -13.84
N ALA A 277 -11.35 5.32 -14.92
CA ALA A 277 -12.10 6.49 -15.32
C ALA A 277 -13.60 6.13 -15.53
N ALA A 278 -14.19 5.30 -14.67
CA ALA A 278 -15.57 5.50 -14.30
C ALA A 278 -15.53 6.84 -13.58
N THR A 279 -16.21 7.83 -14.14
CA THR A 279 -16.36 9.14 -13.51
C THR A 279 -16.79 8.92 -12.06
N TYR A 280 -15.88 9.15 -11.11
CA TYR A 280 -16.19 8.99 -9.70
C TYR A 280 -17.44 9.83 -9.41
N THR A 281 -18.44 9.19 -8.83
CA THR A 281 -19.68 9.85 -8.43
C THR A 281 -19.76 9.77 -6.92
N ARG A 282 -19.52 10.90 -6.26
CA ARG A 282 -19.65 11.00 -4.80
C ARG A 282 -21.06 10.59 -4.37
N PRO A 283 -21.21 9.81 -3.29
CA PRO A 283 -22.49 9.65 -2.62
C PRO A 283 -23.18 11.00 -2.35
N ALA A 284 -24.50 11.01 -2.45
CA ALA A 284 -25.27 12.22 -2.22
C ALA A 284 -25.15 12.64 -0.75
N ILE A 285 -24.99 13.95 -0.51
CA ILE A 285 -25.02 14.54 0.83
C ILE A 285 -26.42 15.10 1.05
N THR A 286 -27.17 14.48 1.96
CA THR A 286 -28.51 14.96 2.36
C THR A 286 -28.37 16.21 3.22
N PRO A 287 -28.90 17.39 2.84
CA PRO A 287 -28.81 18.56 3.72
C PRO A 287 -29.60 18.36 5.01
N LEU A 288 -29.10 18.91 6.12
CA LEU A 288 -29.83 18.93 7.37
C LEU A 288 -31.12 19.76 7.23
N ALA A 289 -32.12 19.41 8.04
CA ALA A 289 -33.38 20.15 8.09
C ALA A 289 -33.15 21.66 8.37
N ALA A 290 -33.96 22.51 7.73
CA ALA A 290 -33.89 23.93 7.98
C ALA A 290 -34.16 24.23 9.47
N GLY A 291 -33.27 25.00 10.10
CA GLY A 291 -33.37 25.34 11.53
C GLY A 291 -32.66 24.36 12.48
N THR A 292 -31.96 23.34 11.97
CA THR A 292 -31.04 22.54 12.79
C THR A 292 -30.04 23.45 13.51
N PRO A 293 -29.87 23.31 14.84
CA PRO A 293 -28.93 24.13 15.60
C PRO A 293 -27.50 24.02 15.08
N THR A 294 -26.78 25.13 15.10
CA THR A 294 -25.36 25.15 14.73
C THR A 294 -24.50 24.74 15.92
N ILE A 295 -23.36 24.11 15.70
CA ILE A 295 -22.42 23.83 16.80
C ILE A 295 -21.94 25.12 17.49
N GLN A 296 -21.89 26.24 16.76
CA GLN A 296 -21.59 27.55 17.32
C GLN A 296 -22.61 27.99 18.38
N SER A 297 -23.89 27.58 18.29
CA SER A 297 -24.89 27.94 19.31
C SER A 297 -24.61 27.31 20.67
N PHE A 298 -23.71 26.32 20.74
CA PHE A 298 -23.31 25.63 21.97
C PHE A 298 -22.00 26.16 22.57
N ILE A 299 -21.34 27.17 21.99
CA ILE A 299 -20.07 27.70 22.49
C ILE A 299 -20.17 28.11 23.98
N GLN A 300 -21.24 28.81 24.36
CA GLN A 300 -21.44 29.22 25.76
C GLN A 300 -21.74 28.03 26.69
N ASP A 301 -22.43 27.01 26.18
CA ASP A 301 -22.70 25.78 26.91
C ASP A 301 -21.38 25.01 27.14
N PHE A 302 -20.50 24.93 26.14
CA PHE A 302 -19.16 24.35 26.27
C PHE A 302 -18.28 25.11 27.27
N ALA A 303 -18.26 26.45 27.21
CA ALA A 303 -17.52 27.26 28.19
C ALA A 303 -18.02 27.04 29.62
N THR A 304 -19.33 26.86 29.80
CA THR A 304 -19.92 26.56 31.11
C THR A 304 -19.56 25.15 31.58
N LEU A 305 -19.48 24.16 30.68
CA LEU A 305 -18.96 22.83 31.01
C LEU A 305 -17.50 22.87 31.45
N GLU A 306 -16.67 23.70 30.81
CA GLU A 306 -15.28 23.94 31.19
C GLU A 306 -15.17 24.51 32.61
N ASP A 307 -15.95 25.55 32.93
CA ASP A 307 -16.01 26.12 34.28
C ASP A 307 -16.42 25.08 35.34
N LEU A 308 -17.44 24.26 35.02
CA LEU A 308 -17.89 23.18 35.89
C LEU A 308 -16.81 22.10 36.07
N TYR A 309 -16.05 21.76 35.02
CA TYR A 309 -14.96 20.80 35.15
C TYR A 309 -13.80 21.36 35.97
N VAL A 310 -13.45 22.64 35.82
CA VAL A 310 -12.44 23.28 36.68
C VAL A 310 -12.87 23.24 38.15
N ALA A 311 -14.14 23.54 38.44
CA ALA A 311 -14.69 23.44 39.80
C ALA A 311 -14.65 22.00 40.33
N TYR A 312 -15.06 21.03 39.52
CA TYR A 312 -15.01 19.60 39.84
C TYR A 312 -13.58 19.11 40.09
N TYR A 313 -12.65 19.43 39.20
CA TYR A 313 -11.25 19.08 39.30
C TYR A 313 -10.64 19.62 40.60
N ASN A 314 -10.86 20.90 40.90
CA ASN A 314 -10.35 21.52 42.13
C ASN A 314 -10.95 20.91 43.41
N ALA A 315 -12.20 20.47 43.37
CA ALA A 315 -12.89 19.91 44.53
C ALA A 315 -12.55 18.43 44.79
N PHE A 316 -12.31 17.64 43.73
CA PHE A 316 -12.29 16.18 43.83
C PHE A 316 -11.05 15.50 43.27
N ILE A 317 -10.26 16.17 42.41
CA ILE A 317 -9.13 15.54 41.70
C ILE A 317 -7.79 16.18 42.07
N ALA A 318 -7.74 17.51 42.14
CA ALA A 318 -6.50 18.27 42.22
C ALA A 318 -5.64 17.85 43.42
N VAL A 319 -4.41 17.43 43.15
CA VAL A 319 -3.35 17.40 44.16
C VAL A 319 -2.89 18.84 44.39
N VAL A 320 -2.75 19.24 45.66
CA VAL A 320 -2.39 20.61 46.05
C VAL A 320 -1.20 21.12 45.22
N GLY A 321 -1.45 22.12 44.36
CA GLY A 321 -0.42 22.85 43.61
C GLY A 321 -0.25 22.51 42.11
N ALA A 322 -1.03 21.58 41.53
CA ALA A 322 -0.93 21.25 40.10
C ALA A 322 -2.02 21.95 39.25
N PRO A 323 -1.67 22.89 38.33
CA PRO A 323 -2.64 23.53 37.44
C PRO A 323 -3.15 22.56 36.37
N ILE A 324 -4.43 22.68 36.00
CA ILE A 324 -5.01 21.95 34.87
C ILE A 324 -4.45 22.51 33.56
N THR A 325 -4.02 21.64 32.65
CA THR A 325 -3.54 22.06 31.32
C THR A 325 -4.71 22.18 30.34
N ALA A 326 -4.53 22.95 29.26
CA ALA A 326 -5.54 23.11 28.21
C ALA A 326 -5.97 21.76 27.62
N SER A 327 -5.03 20.86 27.34
CA SER A 327 -5.32 19.52 26.83
C SER A 327 -6.07 18.64 27.83
N VAL A 328 -5.77 18.75 29.14
CA VAL A 328 -6.50 17.97 30.17
C VAL A 328 -7.94 18.46 30.28
N LEU A 329 -8.14 19.79 30.34
CA LEU A 329 -9.47 20.38 30.40
C LEU A 329 -10.29 20.02 29.15
N ALA A 330 -9.76 20.25 27.95
CA ALA A 330 -10.46 19.94 26.71
C ALA A 330 -10.74 18.43 26.55
N SER A 331 -9.78 17.57 26.94
CA SER A 331 -9.99 16.12 26.95
C SER A 331 -11.10 15.69 27.91
N ALA A 332 -11.30 16.39 29.02
CA ALA A 332 -12.39 16.10 29.94
C ALA A 332 -13.76 16.53 29.42
N ILE A 333 -13.82 17.64 28.68
CA ILE A 333 -15.05 18.06 28.00
C ILE A 333 -15.40 17.06 26.90
N ALA A 334 -14.42 16.63 26.11
CA ALA A 334 -14.59 15.55 25.15
C ALA A 334 -15.10 14.27 25.83
N ASN A 335 -14.52 13.88 26.98
CA ASN A 335 -14.96 12.73 27.77
C ASN A 335 -16.43 12.83 28.21
N PHE A 336 -16.85 14.00 28.71
CA PHE A 336 -18.25 14.25 29.06
C PHE A 336 -19.17 14.11 27.85
N LEU A 337 -18.82 14.73 26.72
CA LEU A 337 -19.64 14.75 25.51
C LEU A 337 -19.76 13.36 24.86
N ARG A 338 -18.75 12.50 24.99
CA ARG A 338 -18.83 11.13 24.46
C ARG A 338 -19.48 10.12 25.43
N SER A 339 -19.69 10.51 26.70
CA SER A 339 -19.97 9.62 27.83
C SER A 339 -21.25 8.77 27.73
N GLN A 340 -22.18 9.11 26.83
CA GLN A 340 -23.46 8.42 26.72
C GLN A 340 -23.50 7.46 25.50
N ALA A 341 -22.60 7.62 24.53
CA ALA A 341 -22.64 6.88 23.26
C ALA A 341 -21.36 6.09 22.95
N TYR A 342 -20.19 6.62 23.32
CA TYR A 342 -18.89 6.12 22.87
C TYR A 342 -18.07 5.62 24.07
N THR A 343 -18.63 4.64 24.78
CA THR A 343 -18.07 4.09 26.04
C THR A 343 -17.66 2.62 25.93
N GLY A 344 -17.85 2.00 24.77
CA GLY A 344 -17.51 0.59 24.54
C GLY A 344 -16.00 0.31 24.63
N THR A 345 -15.65 -0.98 24.65
CA THR A 345 -14.25 -1.45 24.76
C THR A 345 -13.36 -0.95 23.62
N GLU A 346 -13.91 -0.75 22.42
CA GLU A 346 -13.17 -0.17 21.30
C GLU A 346 -12.75 1.27 21.58
N TRP A 347 -13.65 2.08 22.14
CA TRP A 347 -13.35 3.48 22.48
C TRP A 347 -12.41 3.58 23.67
N LYS A 348 -12.53 2.68 24.65
CA LYS A 348 -11.54 2.59 25.74
C LYS A 348 -10.13 2.32 25.22
N LEU A 349 -10.00 1.49 24.18
CA LEU A 349 -8.71 1.23 23.53
C LEU A 349 -8.15 2.49 22.84
N MET A 350 -9.01 3.31 22.22
CA MET A 350 -8.58 4.54 21.52
C MET A 350 -8.25 5.69 22.48
N THR A 351 -9.05 5.87 23.54
CA THR A 351 -8.94 7.02 24.44
C THR A 351 -8.06 6.78 25.66
N ASP A 352 -7.75 5.51 25.97
CA ASP A 352 -7.14 5.05 27.22
C ASP A 352 -7.88 5.54 28.49
N LYS A 353 -9.19 5.81 28.36
CA LYS A 353 -10.02 6.41 29.41
C LYS A 353 -11.43 5.85 29.43
N ASP A 354 -11.91 5.51 30.63
CA ASP A 354 -13.34 5.29 30.86
C ASP A 354 -14.09 6.64 30.83
N ALA A 355 -15.41 6.58 30.61
CA ALA A 355 -16.25 7.77 30.76
C ALA A 355 -16.33 8.18 32.23
N ASP A 356 -16.10 9.47 32.52
CA ASP A 356 -16.17 10.03 33.87
C ASP A 356 -17.63 10.27 34.29
N LEU A 357 -18.29 9.19 34.71
CA LEU A 357 -19.68 9.24 35.18
C LEU A 357 -19.85 10.09 36.45
N ASN A 358 -18.78 10.34 37.21
CA ASN A 358 -18.83 11.22 38.37
C ASN A 358 -18.95 12.68 37.92
N PHE A 359 -18.17 13.09 36.92
CA PHE A 359 -18.32 14.42 36.35
C PHE A 359 -19.68 14.61 35.67
N VAL A 360 -20.19 13.58 34.96
CA VAL A 360 -21.55 13.63 34.41
C VAL A 360 -22.59 13.89 35.50
N SER A 361 -22.52 13.14 36.60
CA SER A 361 -23.40 13.31 37.77
C SER A 361 -23.24 14.68 38.43
N TYR A 362 -22.01 15.21 38.45
CA TYR A 362 -21.72 16.55 38.96
C TYR A 362 -22.39 17.64 38.12
N VAL A 363 -22.30 17.57 36.79
CA VAL A 363 -22.99 18.52 35.90
C VAL A 363 -24.51 18.45 36.09
N GLN A 364 -25.09 17.25 36.18
CA GLN A 364 -26.52 17.08 36.45
C GLN A 364 -26.95 17.72 37.79
N ALA A 365 -26.10 17.62 38.82
CA ALA A 365 -26.37 18.20 40.14
C ALA A 365 -26.21 19.72 40.18
N GLN A 366 -25.22 20.28 39.48
CA GLN A 366 -24.92 21.72 39.52
C GLN A 366 -25.69 22.53 38.47
N ASN A 367 -25.99 21.94 37.31
CA ASN A 367 -26.63 22.62 36.19
C ASN A 367 -27.40 21.63 35.29
N VAL A 368 -28.53 21.14 35.80
CA VAL A 368 -29.39 20.20 35.07
C VAL A 368 -29.91 20.75 33.74
N ASP A 369 -30.12 22.07 33.64
CA ASP A 369 -30.59 22.70 32.41
C ASP A 369 -29.53 22.65 31.31
N LEU A 370 -28.25 22.86 31.65
CA LEU A 370 -27.13 22.66 30.71
C LEU A 370 -27.07 21.21 30.25
N TYR A 371 -27.15 20.25 31.18
CA TYR A 371 -27.18 18.83 30.83
C TYR A 371 -28.32 18.52 29.86
N ASN A 372 -29.54 18.98 30.15
CA ASN A 372 -30.73 18.75 29.33
C ASN A 372 -30.64 19.38 27.93
N ARG A 373 -29.90 20.49 27.76
CA ARG A 373 -29.66 21.08 26.44
C ARG A 373 -28.68 20.26 25.59
N ILE A 374 -27.66 19.66 26.21
CA ILE A 374 -26.61 18.90 25.51
C ILE A 374 -27.01 17.44 25.29
N TYR A 375 -27.72 16.83 26.26
CA TYR A 375 -28.06 15.41 26.28
C TYR A 375 -28.63 14.85 24.96
N PRO A 376 -29.57 15.53 24.27
CA PRO A 376 -30.12 15.02 23.01
C PRO A 376 -29.06 14.72 21.95
N TYR A 377 -27.94 15.46 21.94
CA TYR A 377 -26.87 15.37 20.94
C TYR A 377 -25.78 14.37 21.31
N ILE A 378 -25.77 13.85 22.54
CA ILE A 378 -24.74 12.94 23.02
C ILE A 378 -25.26 11.55 23.39
N GLN A 379 -26.58 11.38 23.47
CA GLN A 379 -27.24 10.13 23.85
C GLN A 379 -26.79 8.92 23.01
N GLY A 380 -26.78 7.74 23.63
CA GLY A 380 -26.35 6.47 23.03
C GLY A 380 -27.34 5.82 22.05
N THR A 381 -28.30 6.56 21.52
CA THR A 381 -29.26 6.06 20.53
C THR A 381 -28.74 6.28 19.11
N ALA A 382 -29.05 5.36 18.19
CA ALA A 382 -28.69 5.48 16.77
C ALA A 382 -29.31 6.72 16.06
N GLU A 383 -30.36 7.32 16.63
CA GLU A 383 -31.10 8.45 16.04
C GLU A 383 -30.75 9.80 16.72
N ARG A 384 -29.54 9.98 17.26
CA ARG A 384 -29.19 11.26 17.89
C ARG A 384 -29.11 12.39 16.84
N PRO A 385 -29.63 13.60 17.11
CA PRO A 385 -29.59 14.69 16.15
C PRO A 385 -28.17 15.17 15.88
N LEU A 386 -27.91 15.52 14.63
CA LEU A 386 -26.66 16.15 14.19
C LEU A 386 -26.73 17.67 14.39
N LEU A 387 -25.57 18.30 14.56
CA LEU A 387 -25.40 19.75 14.54
C LEU A 387 -24.97 20.22 13.15
N SER A 388 -25.37 21.44 12.78
CA SER A 388 -24.90 22.09 11.55
C SER A 388 -23.60 22.88 11.78
N ASP A 389 -22.73 22.94 10.79
CA ASP A 389 -21.62 23.91 10.77
C ASP A 389 -22.02 25.32 10.26
N GLY A 390 -23.30 25.52 9.93
CA GLY A 390 -23.82 26.73 9.30
C GLY A 390 -23.83 26.69 7.77
N ALA A 391 -23.30 25.61 7.17
CA ALA A 391 -23.36 25.29 5.75
C ALA A 391 -23.89 23.86 5.57
N ASN A 392 -23.22 23.05 4.75
CA ASN A 392 -23.64 21.67 4.46
C ASN A 392 -23.01 20.63 5.40
N GLY A 393 -22.10 21.01 6.31
CA GLY A 393 -21.46 20.06 7.21
C GLY A 393 -22.38 19.60 8.33
N GLN A 394 -22.18 18.34 8.70
CA GLN A 394 -23.00 17.61 9.65
C GLN A 394 -22.12 17.07 10.75
N ILE A 395 -22.41 17.40 12.00
CA ILE A 395 -21.55 17.10 13.12
C ILE A 395 -22.29 16.21 14.11
N ASP A 396 -21.83 14.98 14.26
CA ASP A 396 -22.17 14.16 15.42
C ASP A 396 -21.30 14.62 16.60
N LEU A 397 -21.92 15.32 17.56
CA LEU A 397 -21.22 15.89 18.72
C LEU A 397 -20.54 14.82 19.57
N GLY A 398 -21.17 13.65 19.72
CA GLY A 398 -20.59 12.54 20.45
C GLY A 398 -19.40 11.93 19.71
N HIS A 399 -19.49 11.76 18.38
CA HIS A 399 -18.40 11.21 17.56
C HIS A 399 -17.22 12.16 17.58
N LEU A 400 -17.46 13.44 17.29
CA LEU A 400 -16.46 14.52 17.35
C LEU A 400 -15.69 14.47 18.66
N ALA A 401 -16.41 14.38 19.78
CA ALA A 401 -15.80 14.32 21.10
C ALA A 401 -14.99 13.03 21.32
N ALA A 402 -15.49 11.88 20.87
CA ALA A 402 -14.78 10.61 20.97
C ALA A 402 -13.48 10.63 20.16
N THR A 403 -13.54 11.13 18.92
CA THR A 403 -12.38 11.29 18.03
C THR A 403 -11.38 12.28 18.62
N MET A 404 -11.82 13.44 19.14
CA MET A 404 -10.95 14.42 19.81
C MET A 404 -10.20 13.80 21.00
N GLU A 405 -10.88 13.00 21.84
CA GLU A 405 -10.23 12.34 22.98
C GLU A 405 -9.20 11.29 22.52
N GLY A 406 -9.46 10.58 21.43
CA GLY A 406 -8.49 9.70 20.76
C GLY A 406 -7.23 10.46 20.33
N TYR A 407 -7.36 11.62 19.71
CA TYR A 407 -6.20 12.44 19.30
C TYR A 407 -5.45 13.08 20.48
N PHE A 408 -6.03 13.18 21.68
CA PHE A 408 -5.29 13.57 22.88
C PHE A 408 -4.42 12.43 23.45
N ASN A 409 -4.71 11.16 23.12
CA ASN A 409 -3.93 10.01 23.56
C ASN A 409 -2.61 9.87 22.78
N ILE A 410 -1.47 9.91 23.44
CA ILE A 410 -0.13 9.86 22.82
C ILE A 410 0.47 8.44 22.73
N GLY A 411 -0.38 7.41 22.80
CA GLY A 411 0.02 6.00 22.83
C GLY A 411 -0.41 5.19 21.61
N GLU A 412 -0.40 3.87 21.79
CA GLU A 412 -0.94 2.90 20.84
C GLU A 412 -2.45 2.71 21.06
N PRO A 413 -3.24 2.51 19.99
CA PRO A 413 -2.86 2.47 18.57
C PRO A 413 -2.65 3.88 17.97
N PRO A 414 -2.10 4.01 16.74
CA PRO A 414 -1.99 5.30 16.06
C PRO A 414 -3.31 6.09 16.06
N GLN A 415 -3.22 7.40 16.29
CA GLN A 415 -4.38 8.26 16.62
C GLN A 415 -5.48 8.25 15.54
N PHE A 416 -5.13 8.09 14.27
CA PHE A 416 -6.07 8.06 13.15
C PHE A 416 -7.12 6.92 13.26
N TRP A 417 -6.83 5.86 14.03
CA TRP A 417 -7.76 4.77 14.34
C TRP A 417 -8.95 5.19 15.19
N GLY A 418 -8.81 6.29 15.94
CA GLY A 418 -9.89 6.92 16.69
C GLY A 418 -10.79 7.82 15.86
N GLY A 419 -10.48 8.04 14.58
CA GLY A 419 -11.30 8.79 13.63
C GLY A 419 -11.38 8.07 12.27
N TRP A 420 -10.95 8.74 11.20
CA TRP A 420 -11.20 8.29 9.82
C TRP A 420 -10.73 6.86 9.50
N GLY A 421 -9.66 6.36 10.13
CA GLY A 421 -9.19 5.00 9.90
C GLY A 421 -10.09 3.94 10.54
N GLY A 422 -10.64 4.25 11.71
CA GLY A 422 -11.64 3.40 12.37
C GLY A 422 -12.91 3.27 11.54
N ASP A 423 -13.40 4.40 11.03
CA ASP A 423 -14.61 4.46 10.22
C ASP A 423 -14.39 3.86 8.83
N LEU A 424 -13.23 4.10 8.20
CA LEU A 424 -12.88 3.45 6.94
C LEU A 424 -12.80 1.92 7.10
N ALA A 425 -12.26 1.41 8.21
CA ALA A 425 -12.23 -0.03 8.46
C ALA A 425 -13.65 -0.61 8.60
N THR A 426 -14.56 0.04 9.31
CA THR A 426 -15.95 -0.41 9.35
C THR A 426 -16.64 -0.25 7.99
N GLY A 427 -16.30 0.78 7.22
CA GLY A 427 -16.73 0.97 5.84
C GLY A 427 -16.27 -0.17 4.92
N MET A 428 -15.05 -0.69 5.08
CA MET A 428 -14.57 -1.87 4.35
C MET A 428 -15.42 -3.12 4.62
N ARG A 429 -15.95 -3.26 5.85
CA ARG A 429 -16.90 -4.33 6.18
C ARG A 429 -18.21 -4.15 5.44
N ASP A 430 -18.70 -2.92 5.33
CA ASP A 430 -19.90 -2.60 4.54
C ASP A 430 -19.68 -2.85 3.04
N VAL A 431 -18.51 -2.47 2.49
CA VAL A 431 -18.14 -2.79 1.10
C VAL A 431 -18.11 -4.30 0.87
N THR A 432 -17.52 -5.06 1.79
CA THR A 432 -17.50 -6.53 1.71
C THR A 432 -18.91 -7.11 1.67
N ARG A 433 -19.79 -6.62 2.56
CA ARG A 433 -21.20 -7.02 2.63
C ARG A 433 -21.96 -6.66 1.36
N ASN A 434 -21.74 -5.45 0.84
CA ASN A 434 -22.45 -4.90 -0.31
C ASN A 434 -21.97 -5.52 -1.64
N TYR A 435 -20.71 -5.96 -1.73
CA TYR A 435 -20.12 -6.47 -2.98
C TYR A 435 -20.56 -7.89 -3.31
N ALA A 436 -20.59 -8.83 -2.35
CA ALA A 436 -21.00 -10.22 -2.53
C ALA A 436 -20.52 -10.88 -3.87
N ASP A 437 -19.30 -10.57 -4.32
CA ASP A 437 -18.74 -10.96 -5.62
C ASP A 437 -19.63 -10.63 -6.85
N GLY A 438 -20.22 -9.43 -6.87
CA GLY A 438 -21.11 -8.96 -7.93
C GLY A 438 -22.49 -9.61 -7.93
N LYS A 439 -22.83 -10.41 -6.90
CA LYS A 439 -24.12 -11.10 -6.76
C LYS A 439 -25.10 -10.36 -5.84
N SER A 440 -24.79 -9.12 -5.48
CA SER A 440 -25.69 -8.30 -4.67
C SER A 440 -27.06 -8.19 -5.34
N THR A 441 -28.11 -8.45 -4.58
CA THR A 441 -29.50 -8.28 -5.05
C THR A 441 -30.03 -6.88 -4.79
N GLU A 442 -29.28 -6.06 -4.04
CA GLU A 442 -29.63 -4.67 -3.79
C GLU A 442 -29.49 -3.86 -5.09
N PRO A 443 -30.54 -3.16 -5.54
CA PRO A 443 -30.52 -2.43 -6.81
C PRO A 443 -29.34 -1.44 -6.92
N ASP A 444 -28.91 -0.88 -5.79
CA ASP A 444 -27.82 0.09 -5.73
C ASP A 444 -26.43 -0.52 -5.94
N TYR A 445 -26.28 -1.84 -5.83
CA TYR A 445 -25.00 -2.54 -5.96
C TYR A 445 -25.01 -3.66 -7.01
N ALA A 446 -26.18 -4.09 -7.47
CA ALA A 446 -26.34 -5.18 -8.42
C ALA A 446 -25.58 -4.92 -9.74
N GLY A 447 -24.69 -5.86 -10.11
CA GLY A 447 -23.91 -5.77 -11.35
C GLY A 447 -22.77 -4.75 -11.34
N LYS A 448 -22.54 -4.05 -10.22
CA LYS A 448 -21.40 -3.13 -10.05
C LYS A 448 -20.11 -3.91 -9.78
N THR A 449 -19.01 -3.38 -10.27
CA THR A 449 -17.66 -3.80 -9.89
C THR A 449 -17.36 -3.47 -8.44
N LEU A 450 -16.31 -4.08 -7.86
CA LEU A 450 -15.92 -3.82 -6.47
C LEU A 450 -15.65 -2.33 -6.23
N GLN A 451 -14.95 -1.66 -7.16
CA GLN A 451 -14.65 -0.24 -7.04
C GLN A 451 -15.93 0.61 -7.06
N GLU A 452 -16.89 0.30 -7.93
CA GLU A 452 -18.17 1.01 -8.00
C GLU A 452 -19.02 0.79 -6.74
N VAL A 453 -18.95 -0.40 -6.12
CA VAL A 453 -19.60 -0.65 -4.82
C VAL A 453 -18.90 0.15 -3.72
N ALA A 454 -17.57 0.20 -3.70
CA ALA A 454 -16.82 0.98 -2.73
C ALA A 454 -17.11 2.48 -2.87
N ASN A 455 -17.12 3.01 -4.10
CA ASN A 455 -17.47 4.41 -4.40
C ASN A 455 -18.88 4.77 -3.92
N ALA A 456 -19.83 3.83 -4.01
CA ALA A 456 -21.21 4.02 -3.56
C ALA A 456 -21.39 3.82 -2.05
N THR A 457 -20.41 3.25 -1.35
CA THR A 457 -20.48 2.92 0.08
C THR A 457 -19.71 3.91 0.95
N ILE A 458 -18.50 4.29 0.56
CA ILE A 458 -17.67 5.20 1.37
C ILE A 458 -18.18 6.64 1.25
N GLY A 459 -18.57 7.22 2.38
CA GLY A 459 -19.18 8.54 2.51
C GLY A 459 -20.71 8.56 2.38
N ALA A 460 -21.35 7.41 2.10
CA ALA A 460 -22.80 7.31 2.05
C ALA A 460 -23.42 7.40 3.46
N GLU A 461 -24.61 7.99 3.59
CA GLU A 461 -25.28 8.23 4.88
C GLU A 461 -25.64 6.93 5.63
N ASP A 462 -25.89 5.84 4.90
CA ASP A 462 -26.21 4.51 5.43
C ASP A 462 -24.98 3.62 5.68
N SER A 463 -23.79 4.17 5.46
CA SER A 463 -22.50 3.51 5.69
C SER A 463 -21.97 3.77 7.09
N SER A 464 -21.17 2.84 7.60
CA SER A 464 -20.37 3.09 8.80
C SER A 464 -19.13 3.96 8.57
N CYS A 465 -18.88 4.38 7.33
CA CYS A 465 -17.96 5.46 6.98
C CYS A 465 -18.76 6.58 6.30
N ASN A 466 -19.69 7.21 7.03
CA ASN A 466 -20.61 8.19 6.47
C ASN A 466 -20.03 9.62 6.49
N TYR A 467 -20.73 10.52 5.81
CA TYR A 467 -20.32 11.92 5.69
C TYR A 467 -20.24 12.67 7.04
N SER A 468 -21.16 12.42 7.97
CA SER A 468 -21.16 13.10 9.28
C SER A 468 -19.97 12.68 10.14
N ASP A 469 -19.60 11.41 10.10
CA ASP A 469 -18.45 10.88 10.82
C ASP A 469 -17.16 11.45 10.23
N LEU A 470 -17.02 11.45 8.90
CA LEU A 470 -15.89 12.10 8.22
C LEU A 470 -15.79 13.61 8.53
N CYS A 471 -16.92 14.32 8.68
CA CYS A 471 -16.89 15.70 9.12
C CYS A 471 -16.34 15.83 10.54
N SER A 472 -16.89 15.05 11.47
CA SER A 472 -16.45 15.01 12.87
C SER A 472 -14.96 14.63 12.99
N ASP A 473 -14.46 13.70 12.19
CA ASP A 473 -13.08 13.21 12.28
C ASP A 473 -12.04 14.27 11.89
N PHE A 474 -12.24 14.91 10.73
CA PHE A 474 -11.32 15.93 10.26
C PHE A 474 -11.42 17.22 11.09
N ASP A 475 -12.62 17.54 11.58
CA ASP A 475 -12.82 18.66 12.50
C ASP A 475 -12.12 18.39 13.85
N ALA A 476 -12.21 17.16 14.38
CA ALA A 476 -11.53 16.74 15.61
C ALA A 476 -10.02 16.91 15.54
N TYR A 477 -9.39 16.48 14.43
CA TYR A 477 -7.95 16.64 14.23
C TYR A 477 -7.56 18.12 14.34
N ALA A 478 -8.21 19.00 13.58
CA ALA A 478 -7.91 20.43 13.57
C ALA A 478 -8.09 21.08 14.95
N LEU A 479 -9.18 20.76 15.64
CA LEU A 479 -9.47 21.25 16.99
C LEU A 479 -8.39 20.82 17.98
N VAL A 480 -7.98 19.55 17.96
CA VAL A 480 -6.95 19.03 18.87
C VAL A 480 -5.58 19.63 18.57
N GLN A 481 -5.19 19.79 17.31
CA GLN A 481 -3.92 20.47 16.97
C GLN A 481 -3.93 21.93 17.45
N ARG A 482 -5.08 22.62 17.32
CA ARG A 482 -5.24 23.98 17.85
C ARG A 482 -5.07 24.02 19.37
N ILE A 483 -5.69 23.10 20.10
CA ILE A 483 -5.61 23.04 21.57
C ILE A 483 -4.19 22.69 22.04
N LYS A 484 -3.51 21.75 21.37
CA LYS A 484 -2.12 21.37 21.69
C LYS A 484 -1.13 22.53 21.51
N THR A 485 -1.44 23.49 20.64
CA THR A 485 -0.56 24.62 20.32
C THR A 485 -0.96 25.94 20.97
N ASN A 486 -2.21 26.06 21.45
CA ASN A 486 -2.69 27.26 22.13
C ASN A 486 -2.44 27.17 23.65
N THR A 487 -1.86 28.23 24.23
CA THR A 487 -1.53 28.29 25.66
C THR A 487 -2.60 28.97 26.52
N ASP A 488 -3.72 29.40 25.93
CA ASP A 488 -4.80 30.02 26.68
C ASP A 488 -5.46 29.00 27.64
N GLN A 489 -5.65 29.39 28.90
CA GLN A 489 -6.04 28.46 29.98
C GLN A 489 -7.50 28.56 30.40
N GLY A 490 -8.26 29.53 29.88
CA GLY A 490 -9.64 29.78 30.32
C GLY A 490 -10.62 28.71 29.82
N HIS A 491 -10.81 28.67 28.50
CA HIS A 491 -11.85 27.88 27.86
C HIS A 491 -11.37 27.21 26.56
N PRO A 492 -10.31 26.38 26.61
CA PRO A 492 -9.62 25.83 25.43
C PRO A 492 -10.53 25.08 24.45
N PHE A 493 -11.53 24.33 24.93
CA PHE A 493 -12.45 23.58 24.08
C PHE A 493 -13.39 24.52 23.33
N SER A 494 -14.11 25.39 24.05
CA SER A 494 -15.09 26.28 23.43
C SER A 494 -14.43 27.35 22.54
N GLU A 495 -13.23 27.82 22.88
CA GLU A 495 -12.43 28.70 22.04
C GLU A 495 -11.96 28.02 20.75
N ALA A 496 -11.52 26.75 20.83
CA ALA A 496 -11.14 25.99 19.65
C ALA A 496 -12.34 25.76 18.72
N VAL A 497 -13.50 25.41 19.27
CA VAL A 497 -14.76 25.27 18.51
C VAL A 497 -15.14 26.60 17.85
N SER A 498 -15.07 27.71 18.60
CA SER A 498 -15.35 29.05 18.08
C SER A 498 -14.41 29.42 16.91
N TRP A 499 -13.10 29.19 17.07
CA TRP A 499 -12.11 29.43 16.03
C TRP A 499 -12.38 28.59 14.77
N TYR A 500 -12.61 27.29 14.95
CA TYR A 500 -12.71 26.35 13.84
C TYR A 500 -13.99 26.60 13.02
N TYR A 501 -15.14 26.56 13.67
CA TYR A 501 -16.42 26.73 12.98
C TYR A 501 -16.67 28.19 12.58
N GLY A 502 -16.00 29.16 13.20
CA GLY A 502 -16.09 30.56 12.82
C GLY A 502 -15.30 30.93 11.56
N SER A 503 -14.24 30.19 11.20
CA SER A 503 -13.37 30.60 10.10
C SER A 503 -12.58 29.51 9.37
N GLN A 504 -12.44 28.31 9.93
CA GLN A 504 -11.54 27.27 9.40
C GLN A 504 -12.26 26.07 8.80
N VAL A 505 -13.57 25.91 9.03
CA VAL A 505 -14.35 24.74 8.62
C VAL A 505 -14.29 24.45 7.11
N SER A 506 -14.05 25.46 6.27
CA SER A 506 -13.83 25.26 4.82
C SER A 506 -12.56 24.47 4.49
N THR A 507 -11.67 24.25 5.46
CA THR A 507 -10.44 23.45 5.31
C THR A 507 -10.58 22.02 5.84
N ARG A 508 -11.78 21.59 6.26
CA ARG A 508 -12.06 20.26 6.84
C ARG A 508 -11.37 19.12 6.10
N PHE A 509 -11.68 18.91 4.83
CA PHE A 509 -11.10 17.82 4.05
C PHE A 509 -9.63 18.03 3.66
N GLN A 510 -9.05 19.20 3.97
CA GLN A 510 -7.62 19.45 3.79
C GLN A 510 -6.78 18.97 4.98
N GLN A 511 -7.41 18.68 6.13
CA GLN A 511 -6.72 18.26 7.34
C GLN A 511 -5.99 16.94 7.15
N ILE A 512 -6.58 15.99 6.41
CA ILE A 512 -5.99 14.68 6.16
C ILE A 512 -4.62 14.75 5.47
N PHE A 513 -4.39 15.70 4.57
CA PHE A 513 -3.09 15.84 3.90
C PHE A 513 -1.99 16.28 4.87
N THR A 514 -2.36 17.09 5.86
CA THR A 514 -1.45 17.52 6.92
C THR A 514 -1.18 16.36 7.87
N GLU A 515 -2.22 15.61 8.24
CA GLU A 515 -2.11 14.45 9.11
C GLU A 515 -1.23 13.35 8.49
N LEU A 516 -1.47 13.01 7.22
CA LEU A 516 -0.74 11.98 6.49
C LEU A 516 0.60 12.45 5.93
N ASN A 517 0.91 13.75 6.01
CA ASN A 517 2.08 14.36 5.39
C ASN A 517 2.25 13.96 3.91
N CYS A 518 1.17 14.08 3.13
CA CYS A 518 1.13 13.71 1.71
C CYS A 518 0.77 14.90 0.81
N ALA A 519 1.10 14.80 -0.48
CA ALA A 519 0.76 15.86 -1.42
C ALA A 519 -0.75 15.85 -1.76
N LYS A 520 -1.26 17.01 -2.18
CA LYS A 520 -2.68 17.22 -2.51
C LYS A 520 -3.03 16.68 -3.89
N ASN A 521 -2.83 15.39 -4.14
CA ASN A 521 -3.25 14.69 -5.35
C ASN A 521 -3.77 13.28 -5.01
N LEU A 522 -4.60 12.73 -5.90
CA LEU A 522 -5.27 11.46 -5.67
C LEU A 522 -4.29 10.28 -5.47
N PRO A 523 -3.24 10.09 -6.31
CA PRO A 523 -2.28 9.01 -6.10
C PRO A 523 -1.60 9.04 -4.73
N ASP A 524 -1.08 10.19 -4.31
CA ASP A 524 -0.36 10.32 -3.03
C ASP A 524 -1.31 10.14 -1.85
N LEU A 525 -2.53 10.71 -1.92
CA LEU A 525 -3.52 10.54 -0.87
C LEU A 525 -3.96 9.09 -0.72
N HIS A 526 -4.30 8.43 -1.83
CA HIS A 526 -4.70 7.02 -1.82
C HIS A 526 -3.57 6.16 -1.24
N LEU A 527 -2.33 6.39 -1.67
CA LEU A 527 -1.17 5.65 -1.19
C LEU A 527 -0.95 5.83 0.32
N SER A 528 -1.07 7.06 0.81
CA SER A 528 -0.90 7.34 2.24
C SER A 528 -2.03 6.74 3.09
N ILE A 529 -3.29 6.83 2.64
CA ILE A 529 -4.42 6.16 3.31
C ILE A 529 -4.16 4.65 3.34
N PHE A 530 -3.86 4.05 2.18
CA PHE A 530 -3.66 2.62 2.05
C PHE A 530 -2.49 2.12 2.92
N SER A 531 -1.35 2.82 2.91
CA SER A 531 -0.17 2.43 3.69
C SER A 531 -0.44 2.47 5.20
N ASN A 532 -1.22 3.43 5.68
CA ASN A 532 -1.61 3.50 7.09
C ASN A 532 -2.64 2.44 7.46
N MET A 533 -3.48 2.00 6.52
CA MET A 533 -4.51 1.00 6.79
C MET A 533 -4.02 -0.44 6.71
N SER A 534 -3.08 -0.74 5.80
CA SER A 534 -2.77 -2.09 5.34
C SER A 534 -1.34 -2.56 5.57
N LEU A 535 -0.41 -1.67 5.95
CA LEU A 535 1.03 -1.96 5.99
C LEU A 535 1.72 -1.69 7.34
N GLY A 536 1.00 -1.19 8.34
CA GLY A 536 1.50 -0.97 9.68
C GLY A 536 1.75 -2.26 10.45
N MET A 537 2.68 -2.20 11.42
CA MET A 537 3.26 -3.36 12.12
C MET A 537 2.26 -4.28 12.83
N LEU A 538 1.05 -3.81 13.13
CA LEU A 538 0.01 -4.55 13.84
C LEU A 538 -1.18 -4.93 12.95
N GLU A 539 -1.25 -4.45 11.71
CA GLU A 539 -2.46 -4.50 10.87
C GLU A 539 -2.71 -5.87 10.23
N ASN A 540 -1.64 -6.63 9.97
CA ASN A 540 -1.71 -7.91 9.25
C ASN A 540 -1.76 -9.15 10.14
N VAL A 541 -1.88 -9.01 11.46
CA VAL A 541 -2.03 -10.16 12.37
C VAL A 541 -3.51 -10.58 12.42
N PRO A 542 -3.90 -11.75 11.86
CA PRO A 542 -5.29 -12.18 11.83
C PRO A 542 -5.83 -12.31 13.26
N LYS A 543 -7.01 -11.71 13.52
CA LYS A 543 -7.69 -11.64 14.83
C LYS A 543 -7.09 -10.71 15.88
N TYR A 544 -5.99 -10.00 15.58
CA TYR A 544 -5.32 -9.13 16.56
C TYR A 544 -5.08 -7.70 16.06
N GLY A 545 -4.98 -7.48 14.74
CA GLY A 545 -4.92 -6.12 14.15
C GLY A 545 -6.26 -5.40 14.16
N LEU A 546 -6.23 -4.07 14.32
CA LEU A 546 -7.44 -3.22 14.32
C LEU A 546 -8.21 -3.28 13.01
N LEU A 547 -7.50 -3.37 11.88
CA LEU A 547 -8.13 -3.59 10.58
C LEU A 547 -8.89 -4.93 10.56
N ALA A 548 -8.24 -6.01 10.96
CA ALA A 548 -8.86 -7.34 11.01
C ALA A 548 -10.10 -7.38 11.94
N SER A 549 -10.04 -6.70 13.09
CA SER A 549 -11.14 -6.69 14.06
C SER A 549 -12.32 -5.81 13.63
N LYS A 550 -12.08 -4.58 13.13
CA LYS A 550 -13.13 -3.65 12.71
C LYS A 550 -13.72 -4.01 11.34
N ALA A 551 -12.87 -4.36 10.38
CA ALA A 551 -13.27 -4.64 9.00
C ALA A 551 -13.67 -6.10 8.75
N GLY A 552 -13.36 -7.03 9.66
CA GLY A 552 -13.73 -8.44 9.53
C GLY A 552 -12.83 -9.25 8.58
N ASN A 553 -11.53 -8.94 8.54
CA ASN A 553 -10.53 -9.49 7.59
C ASN A 553 -10.89 -9.24 6.11
N PRO A 554 -10.96 -7.96 5.69
CA PRO A 554 -11.26 -7.61 4.31
C PRO A 554 -10.16 -8.14 3.37
N THR A 555 -10.55 -8.58 2.18
CA THR A 555 -9.58 -8.95 1.14
C THR A 555 -8.75 -7.73 0.74
N MET A 556 -7.55 -7.95 0.19
CA MET A 556 -6.70 -6.86 -0.28
C MET A 556 -7.40 -5.98 -1.34
N ALA A 557 -8.23 -6.59 -2.19
CA ALA A 557 -9.02 -5.87 -3.17
C ALA A 557 -10.06 -4.93 -2.53
N VAL A 558 -10.71 -5.36 -1.44
CA VAL A 558 -11.65 -4.50 -0.69
C VAL A 558 -10.92 -3.35 0.00
N GLN A 559 -9.76 -3.63 0.61
CA GLN A 559 -8.94 -2.61 1.25
C GLN A 559 -8.56 -1.53 0.24
N TYR A 560 -8.03 -1.92 -0.91
CA TYR A 560 -7.68 -1.02 -2.02
C TYR A 560 -8.90 -0.20 -2.46
N ALA A 561 -10.01 -0.88 -2.81
CA ALA A 561 -11.17 -0.19 -3.35
C ALA A 561 -11.75 0.84 -2.38
N SER A 562 -11.74 0.52 -1.08
CA SER A 562 -12.23 1.41 -0.03
C SER A 562 -11.28 2.58 0.23
N CYS A 563 -9.97 2.34 0.30
CA CYS A 563 -8.96 3.39 0.45
C CYS A 563 -8.99 4.36 -0.75
N TYR A 564 -9.09 3.83 -1.97
CA TYR A 564 -9.23 4.61 -3.19
C TYR A 564 -10.53 5.42 -3.19
N SER A 565 -11.64 4.81 -2.78
CA SER A 565 -12.94 5.49 -2.66
C SER A 565 -12.90 6.64 -1.65
N LEU A 566 -12.22 6.47 -0.51
CA LEU A 566 -12.05 7.55 0.45
C LEU A 566 -11.20 8.68 -0.13
N ALA A 567 -10.12 8.35 -0.83
CA ALA A 567 -9.27 9.35 -1.49
C ALA A 567 -10.06 10.16 -2.53
N GLU A 568 -10.82 9.50 -3.40
CA GLU A 568 -11.73 10.14 -4.36
C GLU A 568 -12.80 10.99 -3.66
N TYR A 569 -13.40 10.47 -2.58
CA TYR A 569 -14.38 11.21 -1.78
C TYR A 569 -13.79 12.53 -1.30
N ILE A 570 -12.62 12.48 -0.66
CA ILE A 570 -11.92 13.66 -0.13
C ILE A 570 -11.53 14.62 -1.26
N MET A 571 -11.00 14.13 -2.39
CA MET A 571 -10.63 14.95 -3.54
C MET A 571 -11.85 15.67 -4.15
N SER A 572 -13.03 15.05 -4.12
CA SER A 572 -14.27 15.66 -4.61
C SER A 572 -14.86 16.73 -3.68
N MET A 573 -14.33 16.85 -2.45
CA MET A 573 -14.78 17.81 -1.43
C MET A 573 -13.91 19.08 -1.38
N GLN A 574 -12.86 19.16 -2.19
CA GLN A 574 -11.94 20.31 -2.23
C GLN A 574 -12.49 21.54 -2.95
#